data_AF-A0A8J7SRH9-F1
#
_entry.id   AF-A0A8J7SRH9-F1
#
_cell.length_a   1.000
_cell.length_b   1.000
_cell.length_c   1.000
_cell.angle_alpha   90.00
_cell.angle_beta   90.00
_cell.angle_gamma   90.00
#
_symmetry.space_group_name_H-M   'P 1'
#
loop_
_entity.id
_entity.type
_entity.pdbx_description
1 polymer ?
#
loop_
_entity_poly.entity_id
_entity_poly.type
_entity_poly.pdbx_seq_one_letter_code
_entity_poly.pdbx_strand_id
1 'polypeptide(L)'
;MNLFLAFFLSLFPLGTFVYDLQQQPLDRQFKLKWIATYQEYVLQDSTDLPILKLEKTASYITTKQAIRSKQKSLQVAYKAAKSPTEKNEIRRNAGIYITAQLINGLFPHWYGTTWSFDGYSAVPNQGEIGCSYFVSTTLLHVGFNLNRYRLAQQGPVSEARSLTIEGSPISIDLTGDFEGFVPEIKKHCEAGLYFIGLGHSHVGYLYYREQECYFIQSSYGKSGQVEVDYANDSDILTGFSNFVLVPITTNAALLEAWLVGEEVVVVKGSE
;
A
#
# COMPACT_ATOMS: atom_id res chain seq x y z
N MET A 1 -50.49 12.16 51.09
CA MET A 1 -50.28 13.38 50.27
C MET A 1 -49.85 12.90 48.88
N ASN A 2 -50.78 13.01 47.91
CA ASN A 2 -50.76 12.89 46.43
C ASN A 2 -49.74 11.96 45.72
N LEU A 3 -50.13 11.00 44.87
CA LEU A 3 -50.82 11.04 43.54
C LEU A 3 -49.95 11.51 42.34
N PHE A 4 -50.08 10.73 41.25
CA PHE A 4 -49.66 10.91 39.85
C PHE A 4 -48.21 10.56 39.46
N LEU A 5 -47.91 9.49 38.70
CA LEU A 5 -48.23 9.06 37.32
C LEU A 5 -47.21 9.56 36.27
N ALA A 6 -46.67 8.59 35.52
CA ALA A 6 -46.46 8.61 34.07
C ALA A 6 -45.24 9.33 33.42
N PHE A 7 -44.45 8.46 32.75
CA PHE A 7 -44.19 8.44 31.28
C PHE A 7 -42.88 8.98 30.70
N PHE A 8 -42.44 8.18 29.72
CA PHE A 8 -41.45 8.40 28.66
C PHE A 8 -39.97 8.42 29.06
N LEU A 9 -39.26 7.35 28.66
CA LEU A 9 -38.22 7.44 27.62
C LEU A 9 -37.77 6.03 27.21
N SER A 10 -38.62 5.39 26.40
CA SER A 10 -38.12 4.66 25.24
C SER A 10 -37.49 5.70 24.31
N LEU A 11 -36.19 5.61 24.07
CA LEU A 11 -35.41 6.08 22.92
C LEU A 11 -33.96 6.14 23.38
N PHE A 12 -33.15 5.19 22.93
CA PHE A 12 -31.76 5.31 22.44
C PHE A 12 -31.07 3.93 22.52
N PRO A 13 -30.30 3.56 21.48
CA PRO A 13 -29.90 2.18 21.25
C PRO A 13 -28.77 1.75 22.18
N LEU A 14 -28.75 0.46 22.47
CA LEU A 14 -27.63 -0.28 23.06
C LEU A 14 -26.35 -0.03 22.24
N GLY A 15 -25.56 0.94 22.70
CA GLY A 15 -24.18 1.15 22.27
C GLY A 15 -23.25 0.31 23.15
N THR A 16 -22.46 -0.51 22.48
CA THR A 16 -21.44 -1.42 23.00
C THR A 16 -20.54 -0.81 24.08
N PHE A 17 -20.41 -1.56 25.18
CA PHE A 17 -19.38 -1.40 26.20
C PHE A 17 -17.97 -1.41 25.56
N VAL A 18 -17.27 -0.28 25.61
CA VAL A 18 -15.81 -0.25 25.59
C VAL A 18 -15.39 0.05 27.03
N TYR A 19 -14.67 -0.89 27.64
CA TYR A 19 -14.11 -0.79 28.98
C TYR A 19 -13.15 0.41 29.05
N ASP A 20 -13.51 1.44 29.81
CA ASP A 20 -12.63 2.53 30.23
C ASP A 20 -11.96 2.12 31.55
N LEU A 21 -10.70 1.66 31.46
CA LEU A 21 -9.82 1.48 32.60
C LEU A 21 -8.90 2.70 32.72
N GLN A 22 -9.37 3.67 33.50
CA GLN A 22 -8.60 4.59 34.34
C GLN A 22 -7.23 5.04 33.79
N GLN A 23 -7.23 6.17 33.07
CA GLN A 23 -6.01 6.94 32.84
C GLN A 23 -5.49 7.55 34.16
N GLN A 24 -4.41 7.01 34.70
CA GLN A 24 -3.49 7.80 35.53
C GLN A 24 -2.46 8.49 34.63
N PRO A 25 -2.17 9.79 34.81
CA PRO A 25 -1.22 10.50 33.96
C PRO A 25 0.20 9.97 34.24
N LEU A 26 0.77 9.26 33.25
CA LEU A 26 2.18 8.85 33.25
C LEU A 26 3.08 10.05 33.58
N ASP A 27 3.88 9.91 34.64
CA ASP A 27 4.68 10.99 35.19
C ASP A 27 5.73 11.51 34.18
N ARG A 28 6.13 12.78 34.36
CA ARG A 28 7.04 13.48 33.43
C ARG A 28 8.43 12.84 33.35
N GLN A 29 8.90 12.19 34.42
CA GLN A 29 10.18 11.48 34.45
C GLN A 29 10.09 10.12 33.74
N PHE A 30 8.96 9.42 33.83
CA PHE A 30 8.66 8.22 33.05
C PHE A 30 8.63 8.56 31.56
N LYS A 31 7.94 9.63 31.16
CA LYS A 31 7.96 10.10 29.76
C LYS A 31 9.39 10.42 29.29
N LEU A 32 10.19 11.14 30.07
CA LEU A 32 11.55 11.52 29.66
C LEU A 32 12.55 10.35 29.64
N LYS A 33 12.44 9.40 30.58
CA LYS A 33 13.29 8.21 30.65
C LYS A 33 12.99 7.24 29.49
N TRP A 34 11.74 7.19 29.05
CA TRP A 34 11.31 6.32 27.97
C TRP A 34 11.33 6.98 26.59
N ILE A 35 11.35 8.31 26.45
CA ILE A 35 11.48 8.97 25.12
C ILE A 35 12.75 8.52 24.38
N ALA A 36 13.89 8.38 25.07
CA ALA A 36 15.13 7.93 24.43
C ALA A 36 15.07 6.46 23.98
N THR A 37 14.51 5.58 24.82
CA THR A 37 14.33 4.13 24.50
C THR A 37 13.15 3.87 23.56
N TYR A 38 12.14 4.75 23.51
CA TYR A 38 11.01 4.71 22.56
C TYR A 38 11.42 5.21 21.17
N GLN A 39 12.29 6.22 21.08
CA GLN A 39 12.85 6.66 19.81
C GLN A 39 13.76 5.60 19.19
N GLU A 40 14.45 4.80 20.01
CA GLU A 40 15.35 3.74 19.57
C GLU A 40 14.62 2.49 19.04
N TYR A 41 13.35 2.27 19.40
CA TYR A 41 12.56 1.08 19.02
C TYR A 41 11.47 1.32 17.96
N VAL A 42 11.10 2.56 17.63
CA VAL A 42 9.83 2.84 16.87
C VAL A 42 10.03 3.65 15.59
N LEU A 43 11.24 4.10 15.28
CA LEU A 43 11.59 4.42 13.90
C LEU A 43 12.42 3.25 13.42
N GLN A 44 11.77 2.21 12.89
CA GLN A 44 12.50 1.29 12.04
C GLN A 44 13.00 2.16 10.88
N ASP A 45 14.28 2.52 10.92
CA ASP A 45 14.86 3.30 9.87
C ASP A 45 14.71 2.45 8.60
N SER A 46 13.93 2.93 7.65
CA SER A 46 13.78 2.29 6.34
C SER A 46 15.13 2.01 5.68
N THR A 47 16.22 2.66 6.12
CA THR A 47 17.60 2.41 5.68
C THR A 47 18.29 1.20 6.33
N ASP A 48 17.77 0.69 7.45
CA ASP A 48 18.28 -0.50 8.17
C ASP A 48 17.58 -1.81 7.74
N LEU A 49 16.52 -1.73 6.93
CA LEU A 49 15.93 -2.91 6.32
C LEU A 49 16.91 -3.53 5.29
N PRO A 50 16.98 -4.87 5.17
CA PRO A 50 17.83 -5.56 4.19
C PRO A 50 17.37 -5.35 2.74
N ILE A 51 16.35 -4.50 2.52
CA ILE A 51 16.09 -3.87 1.24
C ILE A 51 17.29 -2.94 0.96
N LEU A 52 18.28 -3.47 0.23
CA LEU A 52 19.45 -2.77 -0.33
C LEU A 52 19.26 -1.26 -0.27
N LYS A 53 20.00 -0.59 0.64
CA LYS A 53 19.95 0.85 0.94
C LYS A 53 19.23 1.59 -0.17
N LEU A 54 18.02 2.07 0.15
CA LEU A 54 17.13 2.85 -0.70
C LEU A 54 17.79 4.20 -1.04
N GLU A 55 18.87 4.14 -1.81
CA GLU A 55 19.71 5.27 -2.16
C GLU A 55 18.92 6.15 -3.12
N LYS A 56 18.75 7.42 -2.74
CA LYS A 56 18.23 8.48 -3.62
C LYS A 56 19.31 8.82 -4.66
N THR A 57 19.57 7.89 -5.58
CA THR A 57 20.65 8.01 -6.57
C THR A 57 20.39 9.08 -7.63
N ALA A 58 19.12 9.43 -7.87
CA ALA A 58 18.68 10.47 -8.80
C ALA A 58 17.55 11.31 -8.19
N SER A 59 17.28 12.48 -8.77
CA SER A 59 16.11 13.28 -8.37
C SER A 59 14.80 12.60 -8.77
N TYR A 60 13.71 12.85 -8.02
CA TYR A 60 12.40 12.28 -8.34
C TYR A 60 11.93 12.61 -9.77
N ILE A 61 12.24 13.82 -10.26
CA ILE A 61 11.90 14.26 -11.61
C ILE A 61 12.72 13.48 -12.65
N THR A 62 14.03 13.36 -12.42
CA THR A 62 14.94 12.62 -13.31
C THR A 62 14.55 11.14 -13.39
N THR A 63 14.20 10.53 -12.26
CA THR A 63 13.69 9.14 -12.23
C THR A 63 12.43 9.00 -13.08
N LYS A 64 11.43 9.89 -12.92
CA LYS A 64 10.22 9.86 -13.75
C LYS A 64 10.52 10.01 -15.25
N GLN A 65 11.45 10.89 -15.63
CA GLN A 65 11.86 11.08 -17.03
C GLN A 65 12.56 9.83 -17.59
N ALA A 66 13.43 9.18 -16.80
CA ALA A 66 14.09 7.94 -17.18
C ALA A 66 13.08 6.81 -17.37
N ILE A 67 12.11 6.68 -16.47
CA ILE A 67 11.00 5.73 -16.58
C ILE A 67 10.23 5.92 -17.89
N ARG A 68 9.82 7.15 -18.21
CA ARG A 68 9.08 7.43 -19.45
C ARG A 68 9.90 7.14 -20.71
N SER A 69 11.20 7.39 -20.66
CA SER A 69 12.10 7.08 -21.78
C SER A 69 12.24 5.57 -21.98
N LYS A 70 12.44 4.83 -20.89
CA LYS A 70 12.52 3.36 -20.93
C LYS A 70 11.19 2.72 -21.33
N GLN A 71 10.07 3.25 -20.84
CA GLN A 71 8.73 2.83 -21.25
C GLN A 71 8.60 2.91 -22.77
N LYS A 72 8.82 4.08 -23.38
CA LYS A 72 8.74 4.25 -24.84
C LYS A 72 9.60 3.23 -25.61
N SER A 73 10.82 2.97 -25.14
CA SER A 73 11.70 1.94 -25.74
C SER A 73 11.10 0.54 -25.66
N LEU A 74 10.55 0.14 -24.51
CA LEU A 74 9.90 -1.17 -24.34
C LEU A 74 8.59 -1.28 -25.14
N GLN A 75 7.82 -0.19 -25.26
CA GLN A 75 6.61 -0.16 -26.09
C GLN A 75 6.94 -0.37 -27.58
N VAL A 76 8.01 0.25 -28.09
CA VAL A 76 8.50 0.03 -29.46
C VAL A 76 8.93 -1.42 -29.65
N ALA A 77 9.70 -1.98 -28.71
CA ALA A 77 10.13 -3.38 -28.78
C ALA A 77 8.93 -4.34 -28.73
N TYR A 78 7.95 -4.10 -27.86
CA TYR A 78 6.77 -4.94 -27.71
C TYR A 78 5.90 -4.94 -28.97
N LYS A 79 5.76 -3.80 -29.64
CA LYS A 79 5.05 -3.67 -30.93
C LYS A 79 5.80 -4.35 -32.08
N ALA A 80 7.13 -4.37 -32.04
CA ALA A 80 7.97 -5.00 -33.06
C ALA A 80 8.15 -6.52 -32.88
N ALA A 81 7.82 -7.05 -31.70
CA ALA A 81 7.89 -8.48 -31.39
C ALA A 81 7.00 -9.29 -32.34
N LYS A 82 7.56 -10.37 -32.89
CA LYS A 82 6.93 -11.20 -33.93
C LYS A 82 6.32 -12.48 -33.37
N SER A 83 6.62 -12.80 -32.11
CA SER A 83 6.15 -14.02 -31.46
C SER A 83 5.60 -13.77 -30.05
N PRO A 84 4.70 -14.65 -29.56
CA PRO A 84 4.27 -14.63 -28.17
C PRO A 84 5.44 -14.74 -27.17
N THR A 85 6.47 -15.53 -27.49
CA THR A 85 7.65 -15.70 -26.64
C THR A 85 8.42 -14.39 -26.45
N GLU A 86 8.69 -13.66 -27.53
CA GLU A 86 9.35 -12.34 -27.45
C GLU A 86 8.51 -11.34 -26.66
N LYS A 87 7.18 -11.30 -26.88
CA LYS A 87 6.27 -10.46 -26.11
C LYS A 87 6.31 -10.79 -24.61
N ASN A 88 6.32 -12.08 -24.27
CA ASN A 88 6.41 -12.55 -22.89
C ASN A 88 7.73 -12.14 -22.22
N GLU A 89 8.85 -12.23 -22.95
CA GLU A 89 10.14 -11.79 -22.44
C GLU A 89 10.19 -10.28 -22.20
N ILE A 90 9.71 -9.48 -23.16
CA ILE A 90 9.65 -8.01 -23.01
C ILE A 90 8.75 -7.63 -21.83
N ARG A 91 7.62 -8.32 -21.67
CA ARG A 91 6.71 -8.13 -20.54
C ARG A 91 7.36 -8.46 -19.20
N ARG A 92 8.07 -9.58 -19.10
CA ARG A 92 8.84 -9.95 -17.89
C ARG A 92 9.89 -8.89 -17.57
N ASN A 93 10.62 -8.43 -18.58
CA ASN A 93 11.62 -7.37 -18.41
C ASN A 93 10.99 -6.03 -17.98
N ALA A 94 9.79 -5.72 -18.48
CA ALA A 94 9.03 -4.56 -18.02
C ALA A 94 8.64 -4.70 -16.54
N GLY A 95 8.15 -5.87 -16.12
CA GLY A 95 7.85 -6.16 -14.72
C GLY A 95 9.05 -5.94 -13.79
N ILE A 96 10.20 -6.53 -14.12
CA ILE A 96 11.47 -6.36 -13.38
C ILE A 96 11.86 -4.88 -13.30
N TYR A 97 11.77 -4.16 -14.42
CA TYR A 97 12.09 -2.74 -14.47
C TYR A 97 11.15 -1.92 -13.59
N ILE A 98 9.84 -2.16 -13.66
CA ILE A 98 8.83 -1.48 -12.83
C ILE A 98 9.09 -1.74 -11.35
N THR A 99 9.37 -2.98 -10.94
CA THR A 99 9.74 -3.31 -9.55
C THR A 99 10.94 -2.47 -9.12
N ALA A 100 12.02 -2.47 -9.91
CA ALA A 100 13.24 -1.75 -9.57
C ALA A 100 13.00 -0.22 -9.48
N GLN A 101 12.17 0.34 -10.34
CA GLN A 101 11.87 1.77 -10.33
C GLN A 101 10.93 2.16 -9.20
N LEU A 102 9.95 1.34 -8.82
CA LEU A 102 9.13 1.60 -7.65
C LEU A 102 9.97 1.53 -6.37
N ILE A 103 10.65 0.40 -6.15
CA ILE A 103 11.40 0.12 -4.92
C ILE A 103 12.60 1.07 -4.78
N ASN A 104 13.45 1.20 -5.79
CA ASN A 104 14.71 1.96 -5.67
C ASN A 104 14.62 3.39 -6.22
N GLY A 105 13.62 3.66 -7.07
CA GLY A 105 13.54 4.93 -7.80
C GLY A 105 12.50 5.90 -7.28
N LEU A 106 11.32 5.42 -6.85
CA LEU A 106 10.18 6.27 -6.51
C LEU A 106 9.88 6.28 -5.01
N PHE A 107 9.68 5.11 -4.39
CA PHE A 107 9.36 5.01 -2.96
C PHE A 107 10.38 5.71 -2.03
N PRO A 108 11.70 5.67 -2.28
CA PRO A 108 12.69 6.33 -1.42
C PRO A 108 12.45 7.84 -1.26
N HIS A 109 11.91 8.48 -2.30
CA HIS A 109 11.58 9.90 -2.23
C HIS A 109 10.32 10.18 -1.42
N TRP A 110 9.41 9.21 -1.29
CA TRP A 110 8.17 9.35 -0.54
C TRP A 110 8.34 9.12 0.95
N TYR A 111 9.30 8.29 1.38
CA TYR A 111 9.53 8.08 2.81
C TYR A 111 9.66 9.41 3.58
N GLY A 112 8.95 9.50 4.70
CA GLY A 112 8.81 10.72 5.51
C GLY A 112 7.73 11.69 5.05
N THR A 113 7.05 11.45 3.92
CA THR A 113 5.90 12.29 3.51
C THR A 113 4.77 12.08 4.50
N THR A 114 4.32 13.15 5.16
CA THR A 114 3.26 13.12 6.16
C THR A 114 1.98 12.49 5.61
N TRP A 115 1.38 11.61 6.41
CA TRP A 115 0.11 11.00 6.12
C TRP A 115 -1.05 11.96 6.45
N SER A 116 -2.11 11.91 5.65
CA SER A 116 -3.39 12.50 5.97
C SER A 116 -4.50 11.77 5.23
N PHE A 117 -5.65 11.57 5.86
CA PHE A 117 -6.80 10.92 5.25
C PHE A 117 -7.24 11.62 3.96
N ASP A 118 -7.24 12.96 3.98
CA ASP A 118 -7.56 13.81 2.84
C ASP A 118 -6.33 14.19 2.02
N GLY A 119 -5.16 13.61 2.31
CA GLY A 119 -3.90 13.92 1.63
C GLY A 119 -3.88 13.44 0.19
N TYR A 120 -3.61 14.33 -0.76
CA TYR A 120 -3.57 14.00 -2.19
C TYR A 120 -2.30 14.50 -2.88
N SER A 121 -1.19 14.70 -2.15
CA SER A 121 0.04 15.21 -2.75
C SER A 121 0.49 14.39 -3.96
N ALA A 122 1.04 15.09 -4.96
CA ALA A 122 1.69 14.49 -6.12
C ALA A 122 3.22 14.66 -6.09
N VAL A 123 3.75 15.27 -5.02
CA VAL A 123 5.16 15.58 -4.88
C VAL A 123 5.64 15.03 -3.53
N PRO A 124 6.63 14.13 -3.52
CA PRO A 124 7.15 13.58 -2.28
C PRO A 124 7.65 14.68 -1.35
N ASN A 125 7.40 14.52 -0.04
CA ASN A 125 7.82 15.46 1.01
C ASN A 125 7.28 16.91 0.84
N GLN A 126 6.19 17.09 0.09
CA GLN A 126 5.49 18.37 -0.03
C GLN A 126 3.99 18.18 0.18
N GLY A 127 3.48 18.66 1.31
CA GLY A 127 2.11 18.41 1.75
C GLY A 127 1.93 16.98 2.26
N GLU A 128 0.69 16.52 2.25
CA GLU A 128 0.29 15.24 2.86
C GLU A 128 -0.26 14.28 1.81
N ILE A 129 -0.17 12.98 2.08
CA ILE A 129 -0.67 11.94 1.18
C ILE A 129 -1.40 10.84 1.95
N GLY A 130 -2.56 10.42 1.46
CA GLY A 130 -3.29 9.26 1.98
C GLY A 130 -2.80 7.96 1.36
N CYS A 131 -3.18 6.82 1.94
CA CYS A 131 -2.72 5.50 1.53
C CYS A 131 -3.05 5.16 0.06
N SER A 132 -4.29 5.33 -0.37
CA SER A 132 -4.71 5.11 -1.76
C SER A 132 -4.13 6.13 -2.73
N TYR A 133 -3.92 7.38 -2.27
CA TYR A 133 -3.21 8.38 -3.07
C TYR A 133 -1.74 8.04 -3.24
N PHE A 134 -1.07 7.47 -2.24
CA PHE A 134 0.31 7.00 -2.37
C PHE A 134 0.41 5.95 -3.48
N VAL A 135 -0.38 4.88 -3.40
CA VAL A 135 -0.44 3.81 -4.40
C VAL A 135 -0.73 4.36 -5.80
N SER A 136 -1.85 5.05 -5.97
CA SER A 136 -2.28 5.53 -7.28
C SER A 136 -1.30 6.55 -7.89
N THR A 137 -0.65 7.38 -7.06
CA THR A 137 0.37 8.32 -7.48
C THR A 137 1.62 7.61 -7.99
N THR A 138 2.13 6.62 -7.24
CA THR A 138 3.34 5.91 -7.63
C THR A 138 3.11 5.02 -8.85
N LEU A 139 1.92 4.43 -9.01
CA LEU A 139 1.55 3.72 -10.24
C LEU A 139 1.49 4.67 -11.46
N LEU A 140 0.87 5.84 -11.30
CA LEU A 140 0.86 6.86 -12.36
C LEU A 140 2.28 7.31 -12.71
N HIS A 141 3.13 7.50 -11.71
CA HIS A 141 4.50 7.97 -11.89
C HIS A 141 5.47 6.92 -12.44
N VAL A 142 5.23 5.62 -12.20
CA VAL A 142 5.98 4.53 -12.86
C VAL A 142 5.46 4.22 -14.28
N GLY A 143 4.33 4.80 -14.65
CA GLY A 143 3.98 4.94 -16.06
C GLY A 143 2.66 4.33 -16.49
N PHE A 144 1.90 3.74 -15.55
CA PHE A 144 0.54 3.28 -15.84
C PHE A 144 -0.34 4.45 -16.27
N ASN A 145 -1.16 4.22 -17.28
CA ASN A 145 -2.18 5.16 -17.71
C ASN A 145 -3.42 4.93 -16.86
N LEU A 146 -3.54 5.64 -15.75
CA LEU A 146 -4.68 5.53 -14.85
C LEU A 146 -5.05 6.89 -14.27
N ASN A 147 -6.31 7.04 -13.87
CA ASN A 147 -6.75 8.22 -13.16
C ASN A 147 -6.50 8.06 -11.66
N ARG A 148 -5.44 8.71 -11.16
CA ARG A 148 -5.04 8.61 -9.75
C ARG A 148 -6.15 8.97 -8.77
N TYR A 149 -6.96 9.98 -9.09
CA TYR A 149 -8.04 10.44 -8.19
C TYR A 149 -9.17 9.42 -8.15
N ARG A 150 -9.61 8.93 -9.31
CA ARG A 150 -10.69 7.94 -9.36
C ARG A 150 -10.28 6.66 -8.65
N LEU A 151 -9.04 6.19 -8.87
CA LEU A 151 -8.53 4.99 -8.22
C LEU A 151 -8.45 5.21 -6.70
N ALA A 152 -7.83 6.31 -6.25
CA ALA A 152 -7.67 6.59 -4.82
C ALA A 152 -8.98 6.83 -4.05
N GLN A 153 -10.06 7.12 -4.76
CA GLN A 153 -11.40 7.29 -4.19
C GLN A 153 -12.19 5.98 -4.10
N GLN A 154 -11.61 4.84 -4.51
CA GLN A 154 -12.23 3.53 -4.35
C GLN A 154 -11.84 2.89 -3.02
N GLY A 155 -12.65 1.92 -2.57
CA GLY A 155 -12.28 1.02 -1.48
C GLY A 155 -11.22 -0.01 -1.93
N PRO A 156 -10.56 -0.68 -0.97
CA PRO A 156 -9.46 -1.61 -1.25
C PRO A 156 -9.79 -2.71 -2.28
N VAL A 157 -11.01 -3.27 -2.26
CA VAL A 157 -11.39 -4.36 -3.19
C VAL A 157 -11.59 -3.81 -4.61
N SER A 158 -12.10 -2.59 -4.75
CA SER A 158 -12.33 -1.94 -6.04
C SER A 158 -11.05 -1.40 -6.65
N GLU A 159 -10.11 -0.91 -5.83
CA GLU A 159 -8.74 -0.66 -6.27
C GLU A 159 -8.08 -1.95 -6.78
N ALA A 160 -8.15 -3.04 -6.02
CA ALA A 160 -7.64 -4.34 -6.45
C ALA A 160 -8.26 -4.77 -7.78
N ARG A 161 -9.59 -4.77 -7.89
CA ARG A 161 -10.30 -5.15 -9.13
C ARG A 161 -9.89 -4.30 -10.33
N SER A 162 -9.67 -3.00 -10.13
CA SER A 162 -9.18 -2.11 -11.19
C SER A 162 -7.79 -2.52 -11.69
N LEU A 163 -6.90 -2.92 -10.76
CA LEU A 163 -5.53 -3.31 -11.07
C LEU A 163 -5.40 -4.75 -11.60
N THR A 164 -6.36 -5.62 -11.29
CA THR A 164 -6.37 -7.00 -11.78
C THR A 164 -6.48 -7.04 -13.31
N ILE A 165 -7.31 -6.18 -13.91
CA ILE A 165 -7.70 -6.15 -15.34
C ILE A 165 -8.39 -7.45 -15.79
N GLU A 166 -7.74 -8.60 -15.64
CA GLU A 166 -8.26 -9.93 -15.99
C GLU A 166 -8.13 -10.90 -14.82
N GLY A 167 -9.16 -11.72 -14.61
CA GLY A 167 -9.21 -12.69 -13.51
C GLY A 167 -9.74 -12.08 -12.22
N SER A 168 -9.27 -12.60 -11.09
CA SER A 168 -9.70 -12.19 -9.75
C SER A 168 -8.49 -11.80 -8.90
N PRO A 169 -8.63 -10.79 -8.00
CA PRO A 169 -7.65 -10.56 -6.96
C PRO A 169 -7.45 -11.80 -6.08
N ILE A 170 -6.26 -11.95 -5.52
CA ILE A 170 -5.97 -12.96 -4.49
C ILE A 170 -6.63 -12.48 -3.20
N SER A 171 -7.43 -13.34 -2.56
CA SER A 171 -8.03 -13.02 -1.26
C SER A 171 -7.42 -13.92 -0.19
N ILE A 172 -6.99 -13.34 0.92
CA ILE A 172 -6.47 -14.05 2.08
C ILE A 172 -7.30 -13.62 3.28
N ASP A 173 -7.90 -14.58 3.95
CA ASP A 173 -8.68 -14.40 5.17
C ASP A 173 -7.99 -15.21 6.28
N LEU A 174 -7.54 -14.54 7.33
CA LEU A 174 -6.83 -15.09 8.49
C LEU A 174 -7.75 -15.25 9.71
N THR A 175 -9.07 -15.19 9.56
CA THR A 175 -10.02 -15.33 10.69
C THR A 175 -10.15 -16.76 11.23
N GLY A 176 -9.57 -17.75 10.53
CA GLY A 176 -9.52 -19.16 10.92
C GLY A 176 -8.21 -19.60 11.58
N ASP A 177 -7.93 -20.91 11.56
CA ASP A 177 -6.67 -21.48 12.05
C ASP A 177 -5.58 -21.36 10.99
N PHE A 178 -4.88 -20.23 10.99
CA PHE A 178 -3.82 -19.91 10.05
C PHE A 178 -2.48 -19.73 10.75
N GLU A 179 -1.39 -20.06 10.04
CA GLU A 179 -0.02 -19.95 10.54
C GLU A 179 0.50 -18.49 10.60
N GLY A 180 -0.37 -17.52 10.27
CA GLY A 180 -0.08 -16.10 10.22
C GLY A 180 0.06 -15.56 8.80
N PHE A 181 0.31 -14.26 8.68
CA PHE A 181 0.31 -13.55 7.40
C PHE A 181 1.37 -14.05 6.41
N VAL A 182 2.65 -14.06 6.81
CA VAL A 182 3.76 -14.44 5.91
C VAL A 182 3.65 -15.87 5.37
N PRO A 183 3.32 -16.90 6.18
CA PRO A 183 3.07 -18.24 5.67
C PRO A 183 1.98 -18.31 4.60
N GLU A 184 0.87 -17.59 4.77
CA GLU A 184 -0.20 -17.55 3.76
C GLU A 184 0.24 -16.83 2.49
N ILE A 185 1.03 -15.75 2.58
CA ILE A 185 1.66 -15.14 1.41
C ILE A 185 2.54 -16.13 0.67
N LYS A 186 3.34 -16.94 1.38
CA LYS A 186 4.21 -17.96 0.75
C LYS A 186 3.42 -19.06 0.03
N LYS A 187 2.22 -19.41 0.51
CA LYS A 187 1.34 -20.43 -0.10
C LYS A 187 0.65 -19.91 -1.36
N HIS A 188 0.28 -18.62 -1.38
CA HIS A 188 -0.59 -18.05 -2.41
C HIS A 188 0.10 -17.11 -3.39
N CYS A 189 1.30 -16.63 -3.08
CA CYS A 189 2.02 -15.62 -3.86
C CYS A 189 3.42 -16.11 -4.28
N GLU A 190 3.90 -15.56 -5.40
CA GLU A 190 5.29 -15.66 -5.83
C GLU A 190 6.06 -14.40 -5.41
N ALA A 191 7.38 -14.47 -5.40
CA ALA A 191 8.19 -13.28 -5.12
C ALA A 191 7.89 -12.17 -6.14
N GLY A 192 7.61 -10.96 -5.65
CA GLY A 192 7.16 -9.85 -6.48
C GLY A 192 6.64 -8.67 -5.68
N LEU A 193 6.19 -7.65 -6.41
CA LEU A 193 5.53 -6.49 -5.83
C LEU A 193 4.02 -6.59 -6.08
N TYR A 194 3.26 -6.39 -5.01
CA TYR A 194 1.82 -6.50 -4.99
C TYR A 194 1.21 -5.19 -4.51
N PHE A 195 0.04 -4.86 -5.05
CA PHE A 195 -0.93 -4.06 -4.31
C PHE A 195 -1.49 -4.93 -3.19
N ILE A 196 -1.71 -4.34 -2.03
CA ILE A 196 -2.41 -4.99 -0.92
C ILE A 196 -3.48 -4.03 -0.37
N GLY A 197 -4.70 -4.53 -0.27
CA GLY A 197 -5.80 -3.93 0.47
C GLY A 197 -6.02 -4.65 1.78
N LEU A 198 -6.31 -3.91 2.84
CA LEU A 198 -6.51 -4.41 4.20
C LEU A 198 -7.95 -4.08 4.64
N GLY A 199 -8.77 -5.11 4.81
CA GLY A 199 -10.19 -4.97 5.09
C GLY A 199 -10.88 -4.01 4.11
N HIS A 200 -11.50 -2.96 4.65
CA HIS A 200 -12.24 -1.94 3.88
C HIS A 200 -11.62 -0.54 3.94
N SER A 201 -10.48 -0.35 4.62
CA SER A 201 -10.06 0.99 5.05
C SER A 201 -8.63 1.38 4.71
N HIS A 202 -7.78 0.43 4.32
CA HIS A 202 -6.38 0.73 4.09
C HIS A 202 -5.79 -0.02 2.90
N VAL A 203 -4.80 0.59 2.26
CA VAL A 203 -4.08 -0.01 1.13
C VAL A 203 -2.60 0.33 1.19
N GLY A 204 -1.80 -0.42 0.46
CA GLY A 204 -0.39 -0.14 0.26
C GLY A 204 0.21 -1.08 -0.77
N TYR A 205 1.51 -1.29 -0.65
CA TYR A 205 2.22 -2.32 -1.39
C TYR A 205 2.74 -3.40 -0.45
N LEU A 206 2.71 -4.64 -0.93
CA LEU A 206 3.44 -5.75 -0.33
C LEU A 206 4.57 -6.14 -1.26
N TYR A 207 5.81 -6.04 -0.78
CA TYR A 207 6.97 -6.55 -1.49
C TYR A 207 7.39 -7.89 -0.89
N TYR A 208 7.23 -8.96 -1.65
CA TYR A 208 7.60 -10.32 -1.24
C TYR A 208 8.91 -10.72 -1.94
N ARG A 209 9.99 -10.91 -1.18
CA ARG A 209 11.31 -11.32 -1.70
C ARG A 209 12.08 -12.12 -0.65
N GLU A 210 12.81 -13.14 -1.10
CA GLU A 210 13.73 -13.90 -0.25
C GLU A 210 13.06 -14.45 1.02
N GLN A 211 11.81 -14.91 0.88
CA GLN A 211 10.99 -15.42 1.98
C GLN A 211 10.54 -14.37 3.02
N GLU A 212 10.82 -13.08 2.76
CA GLU A 212 10.44 -11.95 3.59
C GLU A 212 9.38 -11.07 2.90
N CYS A 213 8.51 -10.48 3.71
CA CYS A 213 7.45 -9.59 3.26
C CYS A 213 7.63 -8.21 3.86
N TYR A 214 7.61 -7.18 3.01
CA TYR A 214 7.71 -5.78 3.41
C TYR A 214 6.43 -5.05 3.05
N PHE A 215 5.86 -4.32 4.01
CA PHE A 215 4.68 -3.50 3.80
C PHE A 215 5.10 -2.05 3.59
N ILE A 216 4.80 -1.49 2.42
CA ILE A 216 5.20 -0.14 2.01
C ILE A 216 3.92 0.68 1.85
N GLN A 217 3.77 1.73 2.64
CA GLN A 217 2.46 2.36 2.83
C GLN A 217 2.58 3.81 3.28
N SER A 218 1.46 4.56 3.20
CA SER A 218 1.32 5.85 3.88
C SER A 218 0.51 5.65 5.15
N SER A 219 1.18 5.77 6.30
CA SER A 219 0.72 5.26 7.59
C SER A 219 -0.09 6.25 8.38
N TYR A 220 -1.31 5.86 8.73
CA TYR A 220 -2.09 6.48 9.80
C TYR A 220 -1.69 5.96 11.19
N GLY A 221 -0.74 5.02 11.23
CA GLY A 221 -0.22 4.42 12.45
C GLY A 221 0.74 5.36 13.18
N LYS A 222 1.62 4.77 13.99
CA LYS A 222 2.49 5.54 14.90
C LYS A 222 3.40 6.54 14.18
N SER A 223 3.87 6.24 12.98
CA SER A 223 4.80 7.11 12.27
C SER A 223 4.13 8.33 11.62
N GLY A 224 2.84 8.22 11.27
CA GLY A 224 2.10 9.31 10.62
C GLY A 224 2.68 9.73 9.26
N GLN A 225 3.38 8.83 8.55
CA GLN A 225 4.10 9.16 7.31
C GLN A 225 4.20 7.96 6.36
N VAL A 226 4.70 8.19 5.15
CA VAL A 226 5.08 7.09 4.25
C VAL A 226 6.30 6.37 4.81
N GLU A 227 6.18 5.05 4.90
CA GLU A 227 7.18 4.17 5.52
C GLU A 227 7.24 2.80 4.83
N VAL A 228 8.16 1.97 5.33
CA VAL A 228 8.24 0.55 5.00
C VAL A 228 8.55 -0.22 6.29
N ASP A 229 7.78 -1.28 6.52
CA ASP A 229 7.93 -2.18 7.67
C ASP A 229 8.18 -3.62 7.20
N TYR A 230 8.75 -4.47 8.06
CA TYR A 230 8.46 -5.90 7.92
C TYR A 230 6.97 -6.14 8.16
N ALA A 231 6.35 -6.98 7.32
CA ALA A 231 4.90 -7.18 7.37
C ALA A 231 4.42 -7.70 8.75
N ASN A 232 5.20 -8.54 9.42
CA ASN A 232 4.86 -9.06 10.75
C ASN A 232 5.06 -8.06 11.89
N ASP A 233 5.80 -6.97 11.65
CA ASP A 233 6.12 -5.95 12.66
C ASP A 233 5.28 -4.67 12.49
N SER A 234 4.61 -4.53 11.34
CA SER A 234 3.79 -3.36 11.04
C SER A 234 2.60 -3.24 12.01
N ASP A 235 2.50 -2.10 12.68
CA ASP A 235 1.41 -1.81 13.62
C ASP A 235 0.05 -1.69 12.94
N ILE A 236 0.03 -1.36 11.64
CA ILE A 236 -1.17 -1.33 10.81
C ILE A 236 -1.50 -2.73 10.31
N LEU A 237 -0.58 -3.41 9.61
CA LEU A 237 -0.89 -4.66 8.90
C LEU A 237 -1.37 -5.75 9.86
N THR A 238 -0.72 -5.88 11.02
CA THR A 238 -1.04 -6.89 12.04
C THR A 238 -2.41 -6.72 12.69
N GLY A 239 -3.04 -5.54 12.52
CA GLY A 239 -4.41 -5.27 12.98
C GLY A 239 -5.51 -5.82 12.07
N PHE A 240 -5.17 -6.41 10.92
CA PHE A 240 -6.13 -6.94 9.95
C PHE A 240 -6.01 -8.45 9.78
N SER A 241 -7.13 -9.07 9.42
CA SER A 241 -7.19 -10.49 9.05
C SER A 241 -7.66 -10.71 7.62
N ASN A 242 -8.17 -9.69 6.94
CA ASN A 242 -8.69 -9.80 5.58
C ASN A 242 -7.83 -8.98 4.62
N PHE A 243 -7.31 -9.62 3.59
CA PHE A 243 -6.41 -9.02 2.62
C PHE A 243 -6.86 -9.32 1.20
N VAL A 244 -6.73 -8.33 0.33
CA VAL A 244 -6.90 -8.48 -1.12
C VAL A 244 -5.61 -8.07 -1.81
N LEU A 245 -5.02 -8.95 -2.61
CA LEU A 245 -3.74 -8.73 -3.27
C LEU A 245 -3.86 -8.81 -4.77
N VAL A 246 -3.08 -7.97 -5.45
CA VAL A 246 -2.93 -8.00 -6.90
C VAL A 246 -1.46 -7.89 -7.25
N PRO A 247 -0.88 -8.86 -8.00
CA PRO A 247 0.48 -8.70 -8.47
C PRO A 247 0.57 -7.45 -9.37
N ILE A 248 1.51 -6.55 -9.11
CA ILE A 248 1.76 -5.39 -9.97
C ILE A 248 2.74 -5.77 -11.08
N THR A 249 3.77 -6.52 -10.73
CA THR A 249 4.95 -6.73 -11.60
C THR A 249 5.01 -8.11 -12.23
N THR A 250 4.02 -8.96 -11.96
CA THR A 250 3.83 -10.29 -12.60
C THR A 250 2.43 -10.46 -13.20
N ASN A 251 1.53 -9.47 -13.06
CA ASN A 251 0.23 -9.48 -13.72
C ASN A 251 0.40 -9.22 -15.21
N ALA A 252 0.12 -10.25 -15.99
CA ALA A 252 0.28 -10.29 -17.44
C ALA A 252 -0.53 -9.19 -18.16
N ALA A 253 -1.77 -8.97 -17.78
CA ALA A 253 -2.68 -8.00 -18.40
C ALA A 253 -2.30 -6.56 -18.00
N LEU A 254 -1.99 -6.33 -16.71
CA LEU A 254 -1.57 -5.02 -16.22
C LEU A 254 -0.26 -4.55 -16.87
N LEU A 255 0.73 -5.44 -17.02
CA LEU A 255 1.97 -5.13 -17.71
C LEU A 255 1.78 -4.90 -19.20
N GLU A 256 0.84 -5.61 -19.83
CA GLU A 256 0.49 -5.37 -21.23
C GLU A 256 -0.12 -3.98 -21.40
N ALA A 257 -1.06 -3.58 -20.54
CA ALA A 257 -1.62 -2.22 -20.54
C ALA A 257 -0.52 -1.14 -20.45
N TRP A 258 0.49 -1.35 -19.61
CA TRP A 258 1.66 -0.45 -19.51
C TRP A 258 2.51 -0.40 -20.81
N LEU A 259 2.69 -1.55 -21.47
CA LEU A 259 3.46 -1.71 -22.71
C LEU A 259 2.73 -1.21 -23.97
N VAL A 260 1.40 -1.15 -23.95
CA VAL A 260 0.62 -0.60 -25.06
C VAL A 260 0.13 0.82 -24.80
N GLY A 261 0.20 1.29 -23.54
CA GLY A 261 -0.28 2.61 -23.11
C GLY A 261 -1.79 2.67 -22.91
N GLU A 262 -2.43 1.52 -22.74
CA GLU A 262 -3.87 1.41 -22.52
C GLU A 262 -4.27 1.91 -21.13
N GLU A 263 -5.45 2.52 -21.04
CA GLU A 263 -5.99 3.00 -19.77
C GLU A 263 -6.37 1.82 -18.87
N VAL A 264 -5.88 1.83 -17.63
CA VAL A 264 -6.39 0.98 -16.57
C VAL A 264 -7.69 1.60 -16.07
N VAL A 265 -8.81 1.04 -16.51
CA VAL A 265 -10.15 1.54 -16.19
C VAL A 265 -10.45 1.29 -14.71
N VAL A 266 -10.81 2.35 -13.99
CA VAL A 266 -11.20 2.27 -12.58
C VAL A 266 -12.59 1.65 -12.45
N VAL A 267 -12.65 0.51 -11.78
CA VAL A 267 -13.88 -0.16 -11.38
C VAL A 267 -14.47 0.58 -10.17
N LYS A 268 -15.73 0.99 -10.28
CA LYS A 268 -16.47 1.54 -9.15
C LYS A 268 -17.10 0.41 -8.34
N GLY A 269 -16.72 0.32 -7.07
CA GLY A 269 -17.37 -0.57 -6.12
C GLY A 269 -18.66 0.01 -5.56
N SER A 270 -19.47 -0.87 -5.00
CA SER A 270 -20.56 -0.53 -4.06
C SER A 270 -20.14 -0.80 -2.61
N GLU A 271 -18.82 -0.86 -2.35
CA GLU A 271 -18.24 -1.11 -1.03
C GLU A 271 -18.67 -0.08 0.01
#